data_AF-A0A9P8UQK9-F1
#
_entry.id   AF-A0A9P8UQK9-F1
#
_cell.length_a   1.000
_cell.length_b   1.000
_cell.length_c   1.000
_cell.angle_alpha   90.00
_cell.angle_beta   90.00
_cell.angle_gamma   90.00
#
_symmetry.space_group_name_H-M   'P 1'
#
loop_
_entity.id
_entity.type
_entity.pdbx_description
1 polymer ?
#
loop_
_entity_poly.entity_id
_entity_poly.type
_entity_poly.pdbx_seq_one_letter_code
_entity_poly.pdbx_strand_id
1 'polypeptide(L)'
;MAGRIHRVTMFKVPEPEDQKKLIEAYKTLNKSQQKNGKPYILSLNAGIAMDDARSQGFTVVSKTDFASLDDMKYYDDKCEAHAALKAFAKGNLKIQGGPSGVLTVYFEPTATGST
;
A
#
# COMPACT_ATOMS: atom_id res chain seq x y z
N MET A 1 7.33 -12.98 20.71
CA MET A 1 7.35 -11.61 20.14
C MET A 1 6.31 -11.58 19.04
N ALA A 2 5.35 -10.66 19.05
CA ALA A 2 4.42 -10.54 17.92
C ALA A 2 5.21 -10.03 16.72
N GLY A 3 5.27 -10.83 15.64
CA GLY A 3 6.04 -10.50 14.46
C GLY A 3 5.53 -9.25 13.77
N ARG A 4 6.44 -8.34 13.41
CA ARG A 4 6.12 -7.22 12.52
C ARG A 4 5.56 -7.78 11.22
N ILE A 5 4.56 -7.13 10.64
CA ILE A 5 4.01 -7.54 9.35
C ILE A 5 4.38 -6.50 8.30
N HIS A 6 5.00 -6.95 7.22
CA HIS A 6 5.24 -6.14 6.03
C HIS A 6 4.17 -6.47 5.00
N ARG A 7 3.49 -5.46 4.47
CA ARG A 7 2.52 -5.59 3.38
C ARG A 7 3.00 -4.78 2.20
N VAL A 8 3.12 -5.44 1.06
CA VAL A 8 3.46 -4.83 -0.22
C VAL A 8 2.22 -4.83 -1.10
N THR A 9 1.95 -3.72 -1.78
CA THR A 9 0.92 -3.64 -2.81
C THR A 9 1.47 -2.96 -4.04
N MET A 10 1.19 -3.55 -5.20
CA MET A 10 1.65 -3.08 -6.49
C MET A 10 0.45 -2.88 -7.42
N PHE A 11 0.49 -1.83 -8.23
CA PHE A 11 -0.59 -1.45 -9.13
C PHE A 11 -0.09 -1.31 -10.57
N LYS A 12 -0.87 -1.82 -11.53
CA LYS A 12 -0.67 -1.58 -12.95
C LYS A 12 -1.43 -0.32 -13.37
N VAL A 13 -0.82 0.85 -13.18
CA VAL A 13 -1.39 2.16 -13.53
C VAL A 13 -0.56 2.75 -14.69
N PRO A 14 -0.96 2.57 -15.96
CA PRO A 14 -0.13 2.97 -17.09
C PRO A 14 0.03 4.49 -17.19
N GLU A 15 -1.00 5.25 -16.80
CA GLU A 15 -1.03 6.71 -16.96
C GLU A 15 -0.22 7.43 -15.86
N PRO A 16 0.81 8.23 -16.21
CA PRO A 16 1.63 8.93 -15.22
C PRO A 16 0.85 9.90 -14.32
N GLU A 17 -0.24 10.48 -14.83
CA GLU A 17 -1.09 11.36 -14.03
C GLU A 17 -1.83 10.58 -12.93
N ASP A 18 -2.36 9.40 -13.25
CA ASP A 18 -3.04 8.53 -12.30
C ASP A 18 -2.05 7.93 -11.29
N GLN A 19 -0.81 7.66 -11.71
CA GLN A 19 0.27 7.29 -10.78
C GLN A 19 0.50 8.40 -9.73
N LYS A 20 0.62 9.66 -10.15
CA LYS A 20 0.79 10.81 -9.25
C LYS A 20 -0.41 10.96 -8.30
N LYS A 21 -1.63 10.85 -8.82
CA LYS A 21 -2.86 10.86 -8.01
C LYS A 21 -2.85 9.77 -6.93
N LEU A 22 -2.43 8.56 -7.28
CA LEU A 22 -2.31 7.47 -6.32
C LEU A 22 -1.27 7.77 -5.23
N ILE A 23 -0.13 8.35 -5.59
CA ILE A 23 0.89 8.79 -4.61
C ILE A 23 0.34 9.84 -3.65
N GLU A 24 -0.41 10.83 -4.14
CA GLU A 24 -1.05 11.83 -3.26
C GLU A 24 -2.11 11.21 -2.33
N ALA A 25 -2.86 10.21 -2.82
CA ALA A 25 -3.79 9.46 -1.99
C ALA A 25 -3.05 8.69 -0.86
N TYR A 26 -1.88 8.10 -1.16
CA TYR A 26 -1.02 7.48 -0.14
C TYR A 26 -0.45 8.48 0.87
N LYS A 27 -0.05 9.69 0.44
CA LYS A 27 0.36 10.77 1.35
C LYS A 27 -0.78 11.19 2.28
N THR A 28 -2.01 11.20 1.78
CA THR A 28 -3.21 11.49 2.58
C THR A 28 -3.44 10.39 3.61
N LEU A 29 -3.43 9.13 3.19
CA LEU A 29 -3.52 7.97 4.09
C LEU A 29 -2.47 8.03 5.22
N ASN A 30 -1.22 8.36 4.90
CA ASN A 30 -0.16 8.44 5.91
C ASN A 30 -0.46 9.48 7.01
N LYS A 31 -1.15 10.58 6.67
CA LYS A 31 -1.53 11.64 7.60
C LYS A 31 -2.80 11.32 8.41
N SER A 32 -3.72 10.52 7.86
CA SER A 32 -5.05 10.30 8.43
C SER A 32 -5.27 8.92 9.03
N GLN A 33 -4.34 7.98 8.81
CA GLN A 33 -4.41 6.64 9.41
C GLN A 33 -4.45 6.71 10.94
N GLN A 34 -5.43 6.04 11.53
CA GLN A 34 -5.57 5.92 12.96
C GLN A 34 -6.36 4.68 13.36
N LYS A 35 -6.01 4.14 14.53
CA LYS A 35 -6.74 3.08 15.24
C LYS A 35 -6.97 3.59 16.65
N ASN A 36 -8.23 3.74 17.05
CA ASN A 36 -8.62 4.37 18.32
C ASN A 36 -8.00 5.77 18.52
N GLY A 37 -8.00 6.59 17.47
CA GLY A 37 -7.49 7.97 17.51
C GLY A 37 -5.97 8.10 17.57
N LYS A 38 -5.21 7.01 17.41
CA LYS A 38 -3.74 7.01 17.40
C LYS A 38 -3.18 6.42 16.11
N PRO A 39 -2.09 6.99 15.55
CA PRO A 39 -1.33 6.35 14.48
C PRO A 39 -0.90 4.94 14.88
N TYR A 40 -1.03 3.98 13.95
CA TYR A 40 -0.70 2.57 14.20
C TYR A 40 0.14 1.92 13.09
N ILE A 41 0.20 2.56 11.91
CA ILE A 41 1.17 2.20 10.87
C ILE A 41 2.56 2.60 11.34
N LEU A 42 3.52 1.66 11.32
CA LEU A 42 4.90 1.92 11.73
C LEU A 42 5.71 2.62 10.64
N SER A 43 5.47 2.25 9.39
CA SER A 43 6.12 2.81 8.21
C SER A 43 5.20 2.70 7.00
N LEU A 44 5.22 3.71 6.14
CA LEU A 44 4.56 3.70 4.84
C LEU A 44 5.51 4.32 3.80
N ASN A 45 5.87 3.54 2.79
CA ASN A 45 6.59 4.01 1.62
C ASN A 45 5.74 3.73 0.38
N ALA A 46 5.51 4.73 -0.46
CA ALA A 46 4.85 4.55 -1.74
C ALA A 46 5.62 5.34 -2.82
N GLY A 47 5.74 4.76 -4.02
CA GLY A 47 6.51 5.35 -5.10
C GLY A 47 6.16 4.78 -6.46
N ILE A 48 6.55 5.51 -7.49
CA ILE A 48 6.51 5.05 -8.88
C ILE A 48 7.69 4.10 -9.08
N ALA A 49 7.42 2.92 -9.64
CA ALA A 49 8.45 1.96 -9.99
C ALA A 49 9.37 2.52 -11.08
N MET A 50 10.65 2.20 -11.00
CA MET A 50 11.57 2.51 -12.10
C MET A 50 11.20 1.68 -13.32
N ASP A 51 11.49 2.22 -14.50
CA ASP A 51 11.26 1.52 -15.76
C ASP A 51 12.18 0.27 -15.85
N ASP A 52 11.57 -0.90 -15.83
CA ASP A 52 12.27 -2.19 -15.83
C ASP A 52 11.33 -3.30 -16.33
N ALA A 53 11.84 -4.18 -17.21
CA ALA A 53 11.05 -5.28 -17.76
C ALA A 53 10.55 -6.28 -16.69
N ARG A 54 11.29 -6.43 -15.59
CA ARG A 54 10.91 -7.30 -14.47
C ARG A 54 9.71 -6.77 -13.70
N SER A 55 9.35 -5.49 -13.86
CA SER A 55 8.19 -4.88 -13.22
C SER A 55 6.86 -5.43 -13.76
N GLN A 56 6.85 -6.14 -14.90
CA GLN A 56 5.67 -6.83 -15.44
C GLN A 56 4.41 -5.92 -15.57
N GLY A 57 4.63 -4.64 -15.84
CA GLY A 57 3.58 -3.62 -15.96
C GLY A 57 3.06 -3.05 -14.64
N PHE A 58 3.62 -3.44 -13.49
CA PHE A 58 3.38 -2.75 -12.22
C PHE A 58 4.20 -1.47 -12.18
N THR A 59 3.53 -0.34 -11.97
CA THR A 59 4.10 1.01 -12.11
C THR A 59 4.08 1.79 -10.81
N VAL A 60 3.29 1.37 -9.83
CA VAL A 60 3.26 1.97 -8.48
C VAL A 60 3.39 0.88 -7.44
N VAL A 61 4.24 1.11 -6.44
CA VAL A 61 4.48 0.18 -5.32
C VAL A 61 4.27 0.91 -4.00
N SER A 62 3.61 0.26 -3.06
CA SER A 62 3.53 0.68 -1.66
C SER A 62 3.99 -0.45 -0.73
N LYS A 63 4.77 -0.11 0.30
CA LYS A 63 5.11 -0.96 1.43
C LYS A 63 4.58 -0.33 2.70
N THR A 64 3.91 -1.12 3.53
CA THR A 64 3.36 -0.69 4.81
C THR A 64 3.76 -1.69 5.88
N ASP A 65 4.30 -1.19 6.99
CA ASP A 65 4.76 -2.02 8.10
C ASP A 65 3.84 -1.83 9.30
N PHE A 66 3.48 -2.95 9.94
CA PHE A 66 2.58 -3.01 11.08
C PHE A 66 3.27 -3.70 12.25
N ALA A 67 2.87 -3.34 13.48
CA ALA A 67 3.37 -3.99 14.68
C ALA A 67 2.85 -5.42 14.86
N SER A 68 1.74 -5.76 14.20
CA SER A 68 1.08 -7.05 14.33
C SER A 68 0.22 -7.41 13.11
N LEU A 69 -0.18 -8.68 13.02
CA LEU A 69 -1.17 -9.13 12.04
C LEU A 69 -2.55 -8.49 12.26
N ASP A 70 -2.93 -8.22 13.51
CA ASP A 70 -4.21 -7.58 13.82
C ASP A 70 -4.26 -6.12 13.39
N ASP A 71 -3.13 -5.42 13.41
CA ASP A 71 -3.01 -4.08 12.86
C ASP A 71 -3.14 -4.09 11.34
N MET A 72 -2.52 -5.08 10.66
CA MET A 72 -2.65 -5.25 9.22
C MET A 72 -4.09 -5.60 8.82
N LYS A 73 -4.76 -6.50 9.55
CA LYS A 73 -6.18 -6.82 9.33
C LYS A 73 -7.09 -5.62 9.59
N TYR A 74 -6.84 -4.86 10.66
CA TYR A 74 -7.55 -3.60 10.89
C TYR A 74 -7.36 -2.63 9.72
N TYR A 75 -6.14 -2.52 9.19
CA TYR A 75 -5.86 -1.72 8.00
C TYR A 75 -6.71 -2.16 6.81
N ASP A 76 -6.78 -3.45 6.51
CA ASP A 76 -7.56 -3.96 5.38
C ASP A 76 -9.08 -3.83 5.60
N ASP A 77 -9.60 -4.10 6.80
CA ASP A 77 -11.05 -4.28 6.98
C ASP A 77 -11.76 -3.08 7.62
N LYS A 78 -11.05 -2.27 8.40
CA LYS A 78 -11.68 -1.28 9.32
C LYS A 78 -11.11 0.12 9.21
N CYS A 79 -9.90 0.30 8.68
CA CYS A 79 -9.28 1.61 8.59
C CYS A 79 -9.99 2.49 7.54
N GLU A 80 -10.71 3.51 8.00
CA GLU A 80 -11.47 4.44 7.15
C GLU A 80 -10.58 5.14 6.11
N ALA A 81 -9.37 5.56 6.50
CA ALA A 81 -8.41 6.18 5.60
C ALA A 81 -7.99 5.22 4.46
N HIS A 82 -7.80 3.94 4.77
CA HIS A 82 -7.48 2.93 3.75
C HIS A 82 -8.70 2.56 2.91
N ALA A 83 -9.90 2.54 3.49
CA ALA A 83 -11.14 2.37 2.74
C ALA A 83 -11.33 3.49 1.71
N ALA A 84 -11.05 4.75 2.09
CA ALA A 84 -11.06 5.90 1.18
C ALA A 84 -10.03 5.77 0.05
N LEU A 85 -8.79 5.35 0.37
CA LEU A 85 -7.77 5.05 -0.64
C LEU A 85 -8.26 3.99 -1.65
N LYS A 86 -8.83 2.87 -1.15
CA LYS A 86 -9.35 1.80 -2.01
C LYS A 86 -10.50 2.26 -2.89
N ALA A 87 -11.42 3.07 -2.35
CA ALA A 87 -12.53 3.63 -3.11
C ALA A 87 -12.03 4.57 -4.21
N PHE A 88 -11.09 5.47 -3.88
CA PHE A 88 -10.45 6.36 -4.85
C PHE A 88 -9.76 5.59 -5.97
N ALA A 89 -8.95 4.58 -5.62
CA ALA A 89 -8.22 3.79 -6.60
C ALA A 89 -9.16 3.06 -7.57
N LYS A 90 -10.29 2.55 -7.08
CA LYS A 90 -11.30 1.85 -7.90
C LYS A 90 -12.14 2.78 -8.76
N GLY A 91 -12.48 3.98 -8.25
CA GLY A 91 -13.40 4.89 -8.91
C GLY A 91 -12.73 5.92 -9.82
N ASN A 92 -11.47 6.25 -9.59
CA ASN A 92 -10.83 7.41 -10.19
C ASN A 92 -9.55 7.10 -10.98
N LEU A 93 -9.01 5.88 -10.90
CA LEU A 93 -7.77 5.51 -11.57
C LEU A 93 -8.00 4.44 -12.63
N LYS A 94 -7.24 4.54 -13.73
CA LYS A 94 -7.19 3.48 -14.75
C LYS A 94 -6.22 2.39 -14.31
N ILE A 95 -6.74 1.39 -13.58
CA ILE A 95 -5.96 0.19 -13.24
C ILE A 95 -6.08 -0.84 -14.37
N GLN A 96 -4.98 -1.10 -15.08
CA GLN A 96 -4.93 -2.06 -16.16
C GLN A 96 -5.20 -3.48 -15.64
N GLY A 97 -6.16 -4.18 -16.24
CA GLY A 97 -6.57 -5.53 -15.79
C GLY A 97 -7.53 -5.52 -14.59
N GLY A 98 -8.03 -4.34 -14.18
CA GLY A 98 -8.99 -4.22 -13.08
C GLY A 98 -8.44 -4.83 -11.79
N PRO A 99 -9.18 -5.73 -11.10
CA PRO A 99 -8.70 -6.38 -9.88
C PRO A 99 -7.37 -7.13 -10.04
N SER A 100 -7.11 -7.72 -11.21
CA SER A 100 -5.83 -8.42 -11.49
C SER A 100 -4.64 -7.48 -11.69
N GLY A 101 -4.92 -6.19 -11.89
CA GLY A 101 -3.92 -5.12 -11.93
C GLY A 101 -3.45 -4.67 -10.55
N VAL A 102 -3.98 -5.25 -9.47
CA VAL A 102 -3.55 -4.98 -8.09
C VAL A 102 -3.04 -6.28 -7.48
N LEU A 103 -1.80 -6.28 -7.04
CA LEU A 103 -1.20 -7.41 -6.32
C LEU A 103 -0.85 -6.97 -4.92
N THR A 104 -1.39 -7.67 -3.92
CA THR A 104 -1.07 -7.46 -2.51
C THR A 104 -0.49 -8.73 -1.93
N VAL A 105 0.63 -8.60 -1.21
CA VAL A 105 1.26 -9.66 -0.44
C VAL A 105 1.59 -9.12 0.94
N TYR A 106 1.46 -9.94 1.98
CA TYR A 106 1.99 -9.62 3.30
C TYR A 106 2.78 -10.80 3.85
N PHE A 107 3.76 -10.51 4.70
CA PHE A 107 4.63 -11.52 5.29
C PHE A 107 5.19 -11.04 6.64
N GLU A 108 5.54 -12.01 7.48
CA GLU A 108 6.39 -11.78 8.65
C GLU A 108 7.86 -11.88 8.19
N PRO A 109 8.68 -10.82 8.33
CA PRO A 109 10.07 -10.85 7.92
C PRO A 109 10.87 -11.74 8.88
N THR A 110 11.46 -12.82 8.36
CA THR A 110 12.28 -13.77 9.13
C THR A 110 13.78 -13.52 8.96
N ALA A 111 14.20 -13.01 7.81
CA ALA A 111 15.56 -12.57 7.55
C ALA A 111 15.62 -11.03 7.54
N THR A 112 16.14 -10.45 8.61
CA THR A 112 16.30 -8.99 8.75
C THR A 112 17.78 -8.64 8.84
N GLY A 113 18.25 -7.77 7.94
CA GLY A 113 19.58 -7.18 8.07
C GLY A 113 19.56 -6.05 9.10
N SER A 114 20.56 -6.00 9.97
CA SER A 114 20.91 -4.81 10.73
C SER A 114 21.87 -3.96 9.90
N THR A 115 21.56 -2.68 9.72
CA THR A 115 22.55 -1.66 9.38
C THR A 115 22.99 -0.94 10.63
#